data_AF-A0A357C2V1-F1
#
_entry.id   AF-A0A357C2V1-F1
#
_cell.length_a   1.000
_cell.length_b   1.000
_cell.length_c   1.000
_cell.angle_alpha   90.00
_cell.angle_beta   90.00
_cell.angle_gamma   90.00
#
_symmetry.space_group_name_H-M   'P 1'
#
loop_
_entity.id
_entity.type
_entity.pdbx_description
1 polymer ?
#
loop_
_entity_poly.entity_id
_entity_poly.type
_entity_poly.pdbx_seq_one_letter_code
_entity_poly.pdbx_strand_id
1 'polypeptide(L)'
;MTGYRIKIICLFVFFIFSLSTVYCLPSTDVYADTIRVLILDEDSPRIPAKNEPLEKVSEKVKGDFLVSGVHYTGEIEVWKGKNGLYVVNEIPFEEYVKSVVMAEVGTNWEMEALKVQAIISRTYAVYQRNMNGTLRYHITSSVLHQVYKGNYSDARAATAVEKTSGEILTFNGKPIEALYHSTAGGKTELPEEVFGKSYPYIKSVETSGEASPYWIWERKIPLSEIEKSLNISGFKDMAVRSYTSTGRVKEVTVTSESGERTIKSNDLRKQLGWQRLPSTNFTMTKLNDSIIFEGKGYGHGIGLCQWSALEMAKKGKNYREILSFFYPGTEIQLYEGRR
;
A
#
# COMPACT_ATOMS: atom_id res chain seq x y z
N MET A 1 -77.26 -61.65 -16.79
CA MET A 1 -77.61 -60.37 -17.48
C MET A 1 -77.78 -59.29 -16.43
N THR A 2 -77.39 -58.06 -16.76
CA THR A 2 -77.47 -56.79 -16.01
C THR A 2 -76.69 -56.74 -14.68
N GLY A 3 -75.75 -55.84 -14.42
CA GLY A 3 -75.36 -54.58 -15.06
C GLY A 3 -74.84 -53.65 -13.96
N TYR A 4 -73.58 -53.21 -14.07
CA TYR A 4 -72.83 -52.38 -13.11
C TYR A 4 -73.52 -51.07 -12.70
N ARG A 5 -73.29 -50.62 -11.45
CA ARG A 5 -73.02 -49.20 -11.11
C ARG A 5 -72.31 -49.09 -9.74
N ILE A 6 -71.02 -48.76 -9.79
CA ILE A 6 -70.16 -48.43 -8.65
C ILE A 6 -70.49 -47.00 -8.20
N LYS A 7 -70.80 -46.79 -6.91
CA LYS A 7 -70.86 -45.48 -6.28
C LYS A 7 -69.58 -45.25 -5.47
N ILE A 8 -68.89 -44.20 -5.85
CA ILE A 8 -67.70 -43.60 -5.23
C ILE A 8 -68.09 -42.99 -3.88
N ILE A 9 -67.39 -43.33 -2.80
CA ILE A 9 -67.35 -42.52 -1.57
C ILE A 9 -65.88 -42.41 -1.14
N CYS A 10 -65.43 -41.16 -1.04
CA CYS A 10 -64.06 -40.72 -0.86
C CYS A 10 -63.50 -41.05 0.53
N LEU A 11 -62.26 -41.54 0.55
CA LEU A 11 -61.41 -41.68 1.74
C LEU A 11 -60.68 -40.34 1.97
N PHE A 12 -60.92 -39.69 3.11
CA PHE A 12 -60.19 -38.49 3.53
C PHE A 12 -58.79 -38.90 4.04
N VAL A 13 -57.74 -38.52 3.30
CA VAL A 13 -56.34 -38.60 3.74
C VAL A 13 -55.94 -37.22 4.26
N PHE A 14 -55.62 -37.13 5.56
CA PHE A 14 -54.99 -35.94 6.15
C PHE A 14 -53.53 -35.86 5.70
N PHE A 15 -53.19 -34.88 4.86
CA PHE A 15 -51.82 -34.48 4.57
C PHE A 15 -51.44 -33.31 5.48
N ILE A 16 -50.51 -33.52 6.41
CA ILE A 16 -49.87 -32.44 7.16
C ILE A 16 -48.80 -31.83 6.24
N PHE A 17 -49.10 -30.67 5.65
CA PHE A 17 -48.09 -29.83 4.99
C PHE A 17 -47.48 -28.91 6.03
N SER A 18 -46.25 -29.20 6.47
CA SER A 18 -45.39 -28.19 7.10
C SER A 18 -44.81 -27.32 5.98
N LEU A 19 -45.53 -26.27 5.57
CA LEU A 19 -44.96 -25.25 4.70
C LEU A 19 -44.22 -24.24 5.57
N SER A 20 -42.95 -24.54 5.84
CA SER A 20 -41.98 -23.58 6.35
C SER A 20 -41.95 -22.38 5.40
N THR A 21 -42.51 -21.26 5.85
CA THR A 21 -42.42 -19.99 5.16
C THR A 21 -40.96 -19.56 5.21
N VAL A 22 -40.22 -19.86 4.14
CA VAL A 22 -38.90 -19.28 3.90
C VAL A 22 -39.17 -17.79 3.69
N TYR A 23 -38.92 -16.99 4.72
CA TYR A 23 -38.73 -15.57 4.54
C TYR A 23 -37.51 -15.41 3.65
N CYS A 24 -37.75 -15.19 2.36
CA CYS A 24 -36.75 -14.68 1.44
C CYS A 24 -36.47 -13.25 1.92
N LEU A 25 -35.48 -13.10 2.79
CA LEU A 25 -34.90 -11.80 3.07
C LEU A 25 -34.46 -11.23 1.72
N PRO A 26 -34.79 -9.97 1.40
CA PRO A 26 -34.26 -9.35 0.20
C PRO A 26 -32.74 -9.48 0.30
N SER A 27 -32.12 -10.09 -0.72
CA SER A 27 -30.69 -9.99 -0.90
C SER A 27 -30.38 -8.51 -0.98
N THR A 28 -29.93 -7.93 0.13
CA THR A 28 -29.11 -6.75 0.05
C THR A 28 -27.92 -7.22 -0.77
N ASP A 29 -27.89 -6.85 -2.05
CA ASP A 29 -26.63 -6.71 -2.76
C ASP A 29 -25.84 -5.69 -1.94
N VAL A 30 -25.18 -6.17 -0.89
CA VAL A 30 -24.06 -5.48 -0.27
C VAL A 30 -23.11 -5.35 -1.43
N TYR A 31 -23.07 -4.17 -2.05
CA TYR A 31 -22.00 -3.84 -2.97
C TYR A 31 -20.73 -4.32 -2.30
N ALA A 32 -20.10 -5.35 -2.87
CA ALA A 32 -18.92 -5.94 -2.26
C ALA A 32 -17.95 -4.78 -2.03
N ASP A 33 -17.53 -4.57 -0.79
CA ASP A 33 -16.54 -3.55 -0.45
C ASP A 33 -15.28 -3.90 -1.27
N THR A 34 -15.06 -3.22 -2.39
CA THR A 34 -13.96 -3.49 -3.33
C THR A 34 -12.94 -2.36 -3.33
N ILE A 35 -11.76 -2.67 -3.86
CA ILE A 35 -10.74 -1.68 -4.19
C ILE A 35 -10.28 -1.87 -5.62
N ARG A 36 -10.05 -0.75 -6.31
CA ARG A 36 -9.58 -0.69 -7.69
C ARG A 36 -8.10 -0.33 -7.70
N VAL A 37 -7.26 -1.26 -8.10
CA VAL A 37 -5.80 -1.13 -8.07
C VAL A 37 -5.28 -1.01 -9.50
N LEU A 38 -4.61 0.09 -9.84
CA LEU A 38 -3.84 0.21 -11.07
C LEU A 38 -2.58 -0.66 -10.94
N ILE A 39 -2.47 -1.68 -11.78
CA ILE A 39 -1.32 -2.57 -11.83
C ILE A 39 -0.19 -1.87 -12.57
N LEU A 40 0.94 -1.69 -11.88
CA LEU A 40 2.15 -1.13 -12.42
C LEU A 40 3.17 -2.24 -12.65
N ASP A 41 3.78 -2.21 -13.82
CA ASP A 41 4.96 -3.01 -14.14
C ASP A 41 6.18 -2.45 -13.39
N GLU A 42 6.94 -3.30 -12.70
CA GLU A 42 8.12 -2.86 -11.93
C GLU A 42 9.25 -2.34 -12.86
N ASP A 43 9.36 -2.86 -14.08
CA ASP A 43 10.39 -2.50 -15.04
C ASP A 43 10.01 -1.24 -15.85
N SER A 44 8.71 -0.98 -16.01
CA SER A 44 8.18 0.18 -16.73
C SER A 44 6.89 0.70 -16.11
N PRO A 45 6.95 1.33 -14.91
CA PRO A 45 5.76 1.81 -14.24
C PRO A 45 5.13 2.96 -15.04
N ARG A 46 3.90 2.79 -15.50
CA ARG A 46 3.15 3.80 -16.26
C ARG A 46 1.88 4.19 -15.50
N ILE A 47 1.80 5.46 -15.16
CA ILE A 47 0.60 6.06 -14.56
C ILE A 47 -0.03 6.99 -15.59
N PRO A 48 -1.35 6.91 -15.82
CA PRO A 48 -2.04 7.84 -16.69
C PRO A 48 -1.81 9.29 -16.23
N ALA A 49 -1.54 10.19 -17.16
CA ALA A 49 -1.51 11.61 -16.81
C ALA A 49 -2.90 12.08 -16.36
N LYS A 50 -2.96 13.08 -15.47
CA LYS A 50 -4.20 13.54 -14.82
C LYS A 50 -5.37 13.78 -15.79
N ASN A 51 -5.09 14.27 -16.99
CA ASN A 51 -6.08 14.58 -18.03
C ASN A 51 -5.87 13.75 -19.31
N GLU A 52 -5.22 12.60 -19.21
CA GLU A 52 -5.04 11.72 -20.35
C GLU A 52 -6.40 11.13 -20.77
N PRO A 53 -6.80 11.23 -22.05
CA PRO A 53 -7.98 10.54 -22.53
C PRO A 53 -7.73 9.04 -22.50
N LEU A 54 -8.62 8.30 -21.84
CA LEU A 54 -8.55 6.85 -21.73
C LEU A 54 -9.76 6.20 -22.39
N GLU A 55 -9.49 5.32 -23.35
CA GLU A 55 -10.47 4.50 -24.06
C GLU A 55 -10.60 3.15 -23.35
N LYS A 56 -11.83 2.73 -23.05
CA LYS A 56 -12.09 1.42 -22.46
C LYS A 56 -11.88 0.34 -23.53
N VAL A 57 -11.01 -0.61 -23.28
CA VAL A 57 -10.64 -1.65 -24.26
C VAL A 57 -11.62 -2.83 -24.21
N SER A 58 -12.11 -3.16 -23.01
CA SER A 58 -13.07 -4.25 -22.82
C SER A 58 -13.99 -3.94 -21.64
N GLU A 59 -15.14 -4.62 -21.60
CA GLU A 59 -15.90 -4.76 -20.37
C GLU A 59 -15.07 -5.44 -19.28
N LYS A 60 -15.50 -5.29 -18.02
CA LYS A 60 -14.86 -5.96 -16.90
C LYS A 60 -14.95 -7.47 -17.08
N VAL A 61 -13.82 -8.14 -16.94
CA VAL A 61 -13.74 -9.61 -17.00
C VAL A 61 -13.47 -10.12 -15.61
N LYS A 62 -14.28 -11.07 -15.13
CA LYS A 62 -14.08 -11.75 -13.84
C LYS A 62 -13.35 -13.07 -14.05
N GLY A 63 -12.36 -13.36 -13.21
CA GLY A 63 -11.63 -14.63 -13.28
C GLY A 63 -10.25 -14.59 -12.65
N ASP A 64 -9.41 -15.52 -13.09
CA ASP A 64 -7.99 -15.63 -12.74
C ASP A 64 -7.14 -15.16 -13.92
N PHE A 65 -6.25 -14.21 -13.66
CA PHE A 65 -5.46 -13.54 -14.69
C PHE A 65 -3.97 -13.63 -14.40
N LEU A 66 -3.16 -13.81 -15.44
CA LEU A 66 -1.71 -13.68 -15.36
C LEU A 66 -1.31 -12.37 -16.05
N VAL A 67 -0.82 -11.40 -15.28
CA VAL A 67 -0.38 -10.08 -15.78
C VAL A 67 1.07 -9.86 -15.35
N SER A 68 1.97 -9.72 -16.33
CA SER A 68 3.43 -9.59 -16.11
C SER A 68 4.00 -10.62 -15.13
N GLY A 69 3.56 -11.89 -15.24
CA GLY A 69 4.02 -12.98 -14.39
C GLY A 69 3.39 -13.08 -13.00
N VAL A 70 2.45 -12.18 -12.66
CA VAL A 70 1.73 -12.17 -11.37
C VAL A 70 0.29 -12.62 -11.56
N HIS A 71 -0.19 -13.50 -10.67
CA HIS A 71 -1.57 -14.00 -10.68
C HIS A 71 -2.50 -13.03 -9.95
N TYR A 72 -3.58 -12.62 -10.59
CA TYR A 72 -4.63 -11.76 -10.04
C TYR A 72 -5.98 -12.46 -10.06
N THR A 73 -6.79 -12.21 -9.05
CA THR A 73 -8.19 -12.67 -8.94
C THR A 73 -9.14 -11.46 -8.97
N GLY A 74 -10.44 -11.72 -9.07
CA GLY A 74 -11.46 -10.68 -9.08
C GLY A 74 -11.79 -10.23 -10.50
N GLU A 75 -11.94 -8.93 -10.71
CA GLU A 75 -12.25 -8.33 -12.00
C GLU A 75 -11.05 -7.56 -12.57
N ILE A 76 -10.84 -7.64 -13.87
CA ILE A 76 -9.85 -6.85 -14.60
C ILE A 76 -10.55 -5.95 -15.60
N GLU A 77 -10.11 -4.70 -15.64
CA GLU A 77 -10.49 -3.71 -16.65
C GLU A 77 -9.24 -3.17 -17.33
N VAL A 78 -9.25 -3.10 -18.66
CA VAL A 78 -8.12 -2.60 -19.46
C VAL A 78 -8.50 -1.30 -20.14
N TRP A 79 -7.63 -0.31 -19.99
CA TRP A 79 -7.77 1.02 -20.56
C TRP A 79 -6.61 1.31 -21.49
N LYS A 80 -6.89 1.94 -22.63
CA LYS A 80 -5.88 2.42 -23.56
C LYS A 80 -5.74 3.93 -23.43
N GLY A 81 -4.52 4.40 -23.20
CA GLY A 81 -4.16 5.80 -23.29
C GLY A 81 -3.12 6.07 -24.36
N LYS A 82 -2.58 7.28 -24.35
CA LYS A 82 -1.54 7.73 -25.30
C LYS A 82 -0.24 6.95 -25.12
N ASN A 83 0.07 6.57 -23.89
CA ASN A 83 1.35 5.96 -23.52
C ASN A 83 1.29 4.43 -23.33
N GLY A 84 0.18 3.79 -23.70
CA GLY A 84 0.02 2.34 -23.65
C GLY A 84 -1.27 1.87 -22.99
N LEU A 85 -1.24 0.64 -22.48
CA LEU A 85 -2.35 0.01 -21.77
C LEU A 85 -2.18 0.18 -20.26
N TYR A 86 -3.30 0.35 -19.57
CA TYR A 86 -3.40 0.43 -18.12
C TYR A 86 -4.36 -0.64 -17.65
N VAL A 87 -3.90 -1.48 -16.72
CA VAL A 87 -4.66 -2.60 -16.18
C VAL A 87 -5.15 -2.23 -14.78
N VAL A 88 -6.46 -2.24 -14.56
CA VAL A 88 -7.07 -2.02 -13.26
C VAL A 88 -7.64 -3.33 -12.76
N ASN A 89 -7.19 -3.77 -11.59
CA ASN A 89 -7.75 -4.93 -10.89
C ASN A 89 -8.72 -4.46 -9.80
N GLU A 90 -9.97 -4.90 -9.89
CA GLU A 90 -10.98 -4.69 -8.86
C GLU A 90 -11.20 -5.99 -8.08
N ILE A 91 -10.98 -5.94 -6.78
CA ILE A 91 -10.92 -7.11 -5.91
C ILE A 91 -11.62 -6.82 -4.57
N PRO A 92 -12.19 -7.83 -3.88
CA PRO A 92 -12.69 -7.64 -2.52
C PRO A 92 -11.63 -7.03 -1.60
N PHE A 93 -12.03 -6.05 -0.81
CA PHE A 93 -11.13 -5.20 -0.05
C PHE A 93 -10.23 -5.99 0.91
N GLU A 94 -10.76 -7.01 1.59
CA GLU A 94 -9.94 -7.83 2.51
C GLU A 94 -8.95 -8.76 1.79
N GLU A 95 -9.26 -9.22 0.57
CA GLU A 95 -8.29 -9.99 -0.22
C GLU A 95 -7.12 -9.10 -0.66
N TYR A 96 -7.40 -7.83 -0.99
CA TYR A 96 -6.35 -6.84 -1.20
C TYR A 96 -5.48 -6.64 0.05
N VAL A 97 -6.10 -6.47 1.23
CA VAL A 97 -5.34 -6.26 2.48
C VAL A 97 -4.44 -7.47 2.79
N LYS A 98 -4.93 -8.71 2.61
CA LYS A 98 -4.09 -9.93 2.73
C LYS A 98 -2.86 -9.89 1.84
N SER A 99 -3.07 -9.51 0.57
CA SER A 99 -1.99 -9.40 -0.41
C SER A 99 -0.95 -8.36 -0.02
N VAL A 100 -1.39 -7.18 0.40
CA VAL A 100 -0.49 -6.11 0.85
C VAL A 100 0.29 -6.52 2.09
N VAL A 101 -0.35 -7.14 3.09
CA VAL A 101 0.35 -7.58 4.31
C VAL A 101 1.50 -8.51 3.94
N MET A 102 1.27 -9.52 3.10
CA MET A 102 2.34 -10.42 2.70
C MET A 102 3.40 -9.78 1.81
N ALA A 103 3.02 -8.83 0.96
CA ALA A 103 3.95 -8.16 0.07
C ALA A 103 4.86 -7.16 0.80
N GLU A 104 4.40 -6.59 1.93
CA GLU A 104 5.08 -5.53 2.67
C GLU A 104 5.94 -6.05 3.83
N VAL A 105 5.60 -7.19 4.44
CA VAL A 105 6.32 -7.72 5.60
C VAL A 105 6.71 -9.19 5.45
N GLY A 106 7.69 -9.63 6.25
CA GLY A 106 8.20 -11.00 6.19
C GLY A 106 7.19 -12.04 6.71
N THR A 107 7.19 -13.23 6.11
CA THR A 107 6.29 -14.36 6.44
C THR A 107 6.33 -14.79 7.92
N ASN A 108 7.48 -14.62 8.58
CA ASN A 108 7.71 -15.03 9.97
C ASN A 108 7.64 -13.88 10.99
N TRP A 109 7.02 -12.75 10.62
CA TRP A 109 6.84 -11.64 11.55
C TRP A 109 5.86 -12.00 12.68
N GLU A 110 6.04 -11.33 13.82
CA GLU A 110 5.18 -11.52 14.99
C GLU A 110 3.72 -11.20 14.66
N MET A 111 2.78 -11.97 15.24
CA MET A 111 1.34 -11.81 14.94
C MET A 111 0.84 -10.39 15.22
N GLU A 112 1.33 -9.75 16.28
CA GLU A 112 0.96 -8.37 16.61
C GLU A 112 1.51 -7.38 15.56
N ALA A 113 2.68 -7.62 14.98
CA ALA A 113 3.22 -6.81 13.88
C ALA A 113 2.44 -7.04 12.57
N LEU A 114 1.98 -8.27 12.31
CA LEU A 114 1.10 -8.56 11.17
C LEU A 114 -0.26 -7.84 11.29
N LYS A 115 -0.83 -7.79 12.50
CA LYS A 115 -2.06 -7.04 12.79
C LYS A 115 -1.88 -5.55 12.60
N VAL A 116 -0.76 -5.01 13.08
CA VAL A 116 -0.34 -3.63 12.79
C VAL A 116 -0.34 -3.40 11.28
N GLN A 117 0.34 -4.27 10.52
CA GLN A 117 0.41 -4.18 9.05
C GLN A 117 -0.96 -4.20 8.38
N ALA A 118 -1.87 -5.07 8.85
CA ALA A 118 -3.23 -5.16 8.32
C ALA A 118 -4.01 -3.86 8.53
N ILE A 119 -3.97 -3.29 9.73
CA ILE A 119 -4.73 -2.08 10.09
C ILE A 119 -4.21 -0.86 9.33
N ILE A 120 -2.89 -0.62 9.28
CA ILE A 120 -2.41 0.57 8.55
C ILE A 120 -2.60 0.41 7.04
N SER A 121 -2.46 -0.80 6.50
CA SER A 121 -2.76 -1.04 5.08
C SER A 121 -4.23 -0.80 4.76
N ARG A 122 -5.15 -1.31 5.58
CA ARG A 122 -6.58 -1.05 5.44
C ARG A 122 -6.90 0.44 5.53
N THR A 123 -6.32 1.12 6.52
CA THR A 123 -6.55 2.55 6.76
C THR A 123 -6.08 3.40 5.58
N TYR A 124 -4.87 3.15 5.08
CA TYR A 124 -4.31 3.87 3.94
C TYR A 124 -5.15 3.65 2.67
N ALA A 125 -5.55 2.40 2.41
CA ALA A 125 -6.39 2.06 1.27
C ALA A 125 -7.78 2.71 1.35
N VAL A 126 -8.40 2.76 2.54
CA VAL A 126 -9.66 3.51 2.76
C VAL A 126 -9.46 5.00 2.51
N TYR A 127 -8.38 5.60 3.03
CA TYR A 127 -8.08 7.01 2.80
C TYR A 127 -7.91 7.31 1.30
N GLN A 128 -7.11 6.51 0.59
CA GLN A 128 -6.90 6.67 -0.85
C GLN A 128 -8.20 6.49 -1.65
N ARG A 129 -9.03 5.51 -1.30
CA ARG A 129 -10.34 5.33 -1.92
C ARG A 129 -11.25 6.54 -1.72
N ASN A 130 -11.28 7.11 -0.51
CA ASN A 130 -12.08 8.31 -0.25
C ASN A 130 -11.59 9.52 -1.07
N MET A 131 -10.27 9.65 -1.23
CA MET A 131 -9.67 10.74 -2.02
C MET A 131 -9.84 10.55 -3.53
N ASN A 132 -9.80 9.31 -4.00
CA ASN A 132 -9.76 8.94 -5.41
C ASN A 132 -11.05 8.28 -5.91
N GLY A 133 -12.15 8.32 -5.15
CA GLY A 133 -13.35 7.52 -5.42
C GLY A 133 -14.05 7.80 -6.75
N THR A 134 -13.80 8.95 -7.38
CA THR A 134 -14.29 9.29 -8.73
C THR A 134 -13.30 8.92 -9.84
N LEU A 135 -12.08 8.52 -9.49
CA LEU A 135 -11.05 8.10 -10.43
C LEU A 135 -11.25 6.63 -10.83
N ARG A 136 -10.65 6.25 -11.96
CA ARG A 136 -10.72 4.88 -12.49
C ARG A 136 -10.04 3.84 -11.59
N TYR A 137 -9.14 4.26 -10.72
CA TYR A 137 -8.45 3.44 -9.74
C TYR A 137 -8.30 4.24 -8.45
N HIS A 138 -8.29 3.55 -7.32
CA HIS A 138 -8.11 4.15 -6.01
C HIS A 138 -6.63 4.23 -5.63
N ILE A 139 -5.84 3.25 -6.06
CA ILE A 139 -4.47 3.04 -5.60
C ILE A 139 -3.64 2.35 -6.70
N THR A 140 -2.31 2.32 -6.55
CA THR A 140 -1.38 1.67 -7.48
C THR A 140 -0.68 0.50 -6.79
N SER A 141 -0.27 -0.54 -7.53
CA SER A 141 0.32 -1.76 -6.98
C SER A 141 1.80 -1.67 -6.54
N SER A 142 2.40 -0.47 -6.53
CA SER A 142 3.82 -0.26 -6.24
C SER A 142 4.05 0.59 -4.99
N VAL A 143 5.32 0.78 -4.63
CA VAL A 143 5.80 1.64 -3.52
C VAL A 143 5.36 3.11 -3.60
N LEU A 144 4.73 3.53 -4.70
CA LEU A 144 4.05 4.84 -4.77
C LEU A 144 2.84 4.91 -3.86
N HIS A 145 2.22 3.76 -3.58
CA HIS A 145 1.16 3.62 -2.61
C HIS A 145 1.42 2.45 -1.68
N GLN A 146 1.17 1.22 -2.11
CA GLN A 146 1.42 -0.01 -1.36
C GLN A 146 1.74 -1.14 -2.32
N VAL A 147 2.65 -2.04 -1.94
CA VAL A 147 3.00 -3.18 -2.78
C VAL A 147 1.82 -4.16 -2.79
N TYR A 148 1.29 -4.44 -3.98
CA TYR A 148 0.20 -5.40 -4.20
C TYR A 148 0.62 -6.41 -5.26
N LYS A 149 0.62 -7.69 -4.90
CA LYS A 149 1.11 -8.79 -5.76
C LYS A 149 0.00 -9.78 -6.15
N GLY A 150 -1.22 -9.26 -6.33
CA GLY A 150 -2.36 -10.09 -6.73
C GLY A 150 -2.76 -11.10 -5.67
N ASN A 151 -2.96 -12.35 -6.07
CA ASN A 151 -3.29 -13.47 -5.16
C ASN A 151 -2.04 -13.96 -4.41
N TYR A 152 -1.59 -13.16 -3.44
CA TYR A 152 -0.36 -13.41 -2.69
C TYR A 152 -0.64 -13.35 -1.17
N SER A 153 -1.03 -14.46 -0.56
CA SER A 153 -1.30 -14.53 0.88
C SER A 153 -0.75 -15.81 1.50
N ASP A 154 -0.46 -15.79 2.80
CA ASP A 154 -0.29 -17.00 3.61
C ASP A 154 -1.33 -17.08 4.75
N ALA A 155 -1.33 -18.18 5.50
CA ALA A 155 -2.29 -18.40 6.59
C ALA A 155 -2.10 -17.44 7.78
N ARG A 156 -0.87 -16.98 8.05
CA ARG A 156 -0.58 -16.07 9.18
C ARG A 156 -1.07 -14.66 8.87
N ALA A 157 -0.79 -14.13 7.68
CA ALA A 157 -1.34 -12.86 7.23
C ALA A 157 -2.86 -12.92 7.13
N ALA A 158 -3.43 -13.99 6.56
CA ALA A 158 -4.88 -14.17 6.53
C ALA A 158 -5.48 -14.11 7.95
N THR A 159 -4.86 -14.78 8.92
CA THR A 159 -5.28 -14.74 10.33
C THR A 159 -5.18 -13.34 10.93
N ALA A 160 -4.10 -12.60 10.68
CA ALA A 160 -3.93 -11.24 11.19
C ALA A 160 -4.98 -10.27 10.61
N VAL A 161 -5.27 -10.42 9.32
CA VAL A 161 -6.28 -9.65 8.60
C VAL A 161 -7.68 -9.97 9.13
N GLU A 162 -8.01 -11.24 9.32
CA GLU A 162 -9.29 -11.68 9.89
C GLU A 162 -9.48 -11.17 11.33
N LYS A 163 -8.45 -11.29 12.17
CA LYS A 163 -8.48 -10.81 13.57
C LYS A 163 -8.59 -9.29 13.71
N THR A 164 -8.33 -8.55 12.65
CA THR A 164 -8.44 -7.07 12.60
C THR A 164 -9.45 -6.62 11.53
N SER A 165 -10.37 -7.51 11.16
CA SER A 165 -11.35 -7.27 10.10
C SER A 165 -12.10 -5.97 10.36
N GLY A 166 -11.99 -5.04 9.40
CA GLY A 166 -12.70 -3.76 9.44
C GLY A 166 -12.08 -2.71 10.38
N GLU A 167 -11.06 -3.06 11.17
CA GLU A 167 -10.37 -2.10 12.04
C GLU A 167 -9.49 -1.16 11.19
N ILE A 168 -9.73 0.14 11.34
CA ILE A 168 -8.95 1.24 10.75
C ILE A 168 -8.54 2.26 11.83
N LEU A 169 -7.52 3.06 11.55
CA LEU A 169 -7.16 4.22 12.37
C LEU A 169 -7.89 5.48 11.90
N THR A 170 -8.48 6.19 12.84
CA THR A 170 -9.16 7.46 12.60
C THR A 170 -8.64 8.56 13.52
N PHE A 171 -8.77 9.80 13.06
CA PHE A 171 -8.54 11.00 13.86
C PHE A 171 -9.75 11.92 13.65
N ASN A 172 -10.41 12.33 14.75
CA ASN A 172 -11.68 13.03 14.72
C ASN A 172 -12.75 12.33 13.85
N GLY A 173 -12.85 11.00 13.98
CA GLY A 173 -13.81 10.15 13.26
C GLY A 173 -13.55 9.99 11.75
N LYS A 174 -12.43 10.51 11.23
CA LYS A 174 -12.05 10.36 9.82
C LYS A 174 -10.85 9.44 9.65
N PRO A 175 -10.83 8.53 8.65
CA PRO A 175 -9.66 7.70 8.36
C PRO A 175 -8.41 8.56 8.16
N ILE A 176 -7.31 8.19 8.79
CA ILE A 176 -6.05 8.92 8.64
C ILE A 176 -5.32 8.52 7.35
N GLU A 177 -4.45 9.40 6.86
CA GLU A 177 -3.41 9.01 5.92
C GLU A 177 -2.32 8.23 6.67
N ALA A 178 -2.50 6.90 6.80
CA ALA A 178 -1.63 6.02 7.58
C ALA A 178 -0.31 5.70 6.86
N LEU A 179 0.57 6.70 6.74
CA LEU A 179 1.89 6.56 6.11
C LEU A 179 2.78 5.60 6.90
N TYR A 180 3.50 4.71 6.20
CA TYR A 180 4.43 3.77 6.82
C TYR A 180 5.62 3.50 5.89
N HIS A 181 6.72 3.02 6.44
CA HIS A 181 7.94 2.70 5.71
C HIS A 181 8.69 1.55 6.38
N SER A 182 9.66 0.98 5.66
CA SER A 182 10.41 -0.18 6.13
C SER A 182 11.23 0.11 7.39
N THR A 183 12.20 1.01 7.29
CA THR A 183 13.18 1.24 8.36
C THR A 183 13.52 2.71 8.45
N ALA A 184 13.39 3.34 9.62
CA ALA A 184 13.65 4.78 9.73
C ALA A 184 15.16 5.11 9.72
N GLY A 185 15.97 4.23 10.32
CA GLY A 185 17.42 4.42 10.46
C GLY A 185 17.79 5.36 11.61
N GLY A 186 17.07 5.28 12.73
CA GLY A 186 17.21 6.17 13.89
C GLY A 186 15.85 6.64 14.36
N LYS A 187 15.30 7.69 13.72
CA LYS A 187 13.98 8.27 14.04
C LYS A 187 13.13 8.50 12.81
N THR A 188 11.82 8.59 13.01
CA THR A 188 10.87 8.92 11.95
C THR A 188 10.95 10.39 11.55
N GLU A 189 10.54 10.70 10.32
CA GLU A 189 10.56 12.01 9.69
C GLU A 189 9.21 12.72 9.85
N LEU A 190 9.24 14.05 9.80
CA LEU A 190 8.06 14.89 9.80
C LEU A 190 7.46 15.03 8.40
N PRO A 191 6.14 14.83 8.23
CA PRO A 191 5.47 14.98 6.94
C PRO A 191 5.69 16.34 6.26
N GLU A 192 5.75 17.44 7.03
CA GLU A 192 5.94 18.79 6.51
C GLU A 192 7.31 19.02 5.86
N GLU A 193 8.33 18.28 6.28
CA GLU A 193 9.69 18.36 5.70
C GLU A 193 9.77 17.72 4.32
N VAL A 194 8.90 16.74 4.05
CA VAL A 194 8.91 15.90 2.85
C VAL A 194 7.81 16.30 1.88
N PHE A 195 6.59 16.52 2.39
CA PHE A 195 5.37 16.77 1.62
C PHE A 195 4.81 18.18 1.79
N GLY A 196 5.33 18.98 2.73
CA GLY A 196 4.83 20.34 2.99
C GLY A 196 3.45 20.38 3.67
N LYS A 197 2.98 19.27 4.21
CA LYS A 197 1.72 19.14 4.94
C LYS A 197 1.98 18.52 6.31
N SER A 198 1.40 19.08 7.36
CA SER A 198 1.49 18.53 8.72
C SER A 198 0.25 17.72 9.07
N TYR A 199 0.42 16.76 9.98
CA TYR A 199 -0.65 15.89 10.47
C TYR A 199 -0.57 15.80 12.00
N PRO A 200 -1.63 16.14 12.75
CA PRO A 200 -1.59 16.12 14.22
C PRO A 200 -1.23 14.77 14.83
N TYR A 201 -1.54 13.69 14.10
CA TYR A 201 -1.33 12.30 14.47
C TYR A 201 -0.01 11.71 13.95
N ILE A 202 0.89 12.49 13.34
CA ILE A 202 2.21 12.02 12.93
C ILE A 202 3.27 12.90 13.60
N LYS A 203 4.14 12.27 14.39
CA LYS A 203 5.28 12.93 15.04
C LYS A 203 6.57 12.18 14.73
N SER A 204 7.69 12.89 14.82
CA SER A 204 9.01 12.25 14.83
C SER A 204 9.18 11.50 16.16
N VAL A 205 9.48 10.20 16.07
CA VAL A 205 9.74 9.32 17.21
C VAL A 205 11.02 8.55 16.97
N GLU A 206 11.77 8.29 18.04
CA GLU A 206 12.91 7.37 17.99
C GLU A 206 12.41 5.96 17.67
N THR A 207 13.16 5.26 16.84
CA THR A 207 12.83 3.91 16.37
C THR A 207 13.97 2.97 16.67
N SER A 208 13.59 1.74 16.92
CA SER A 208 14.49 0.60 16.94
C SER A 208 14.35 -0.17 15.61
N GLY A 209 15.13 -1.22 15.38
CA GLY A 209 15.01 -2.02 14.16
C GLY A 209 16.34 -2.33 13.50
N GLU A 210 17.39 -2.45 14.31
CA GLU A 210 18.77 -2.77 13.94
C GLU A 210 18.87 -4.11 13.19
N ALA A 211 17.89 -5.00 13.38
CA ALA A 211 17.77 -6.26 12.67
C ALA A 211 17.38 -6.09 11.18
N SER A 212 16.97 -4.89 10.76
CA SER A 212 16.67 -4.60 9.36
C SER A 212 17.93 -4.71 8.50
N PRO A 213 17.87 -5.37 7.32
CA PRO A 213 18.98 -5.37 6.38
C PRO A 213 19.26 -3.97 5.80
N TYR A 214 18.33 -3.02 6.00
CA TYR A 214 18.48 -1.63 5.60
C TYR A 214 18.78 -0.71 6.78
N TRP A 215 19.11 -1.23 7.97
CA TRP A 215 19.49 -0.39 9.11
C TRP A 215 20.66 0.53 8.74
N ILE A 216 21.68 -0.04 8.09
CA ILE A 216 22.82 0.66 7.49
C ILE A 216 23.03 0.08 6.08
N TRP A 217 23.40 0.91 5.12
CA TRP A 217 23.69 0.50 3.75
C TRP A 217 24.75 1.40 3.12
N GLU A 218 25.45 0.85 2.12
CA GLU A 218 26.37 1.58 1.25
C GLU A 218 25.98 1.36 -0.21
N ARG A 219 26.07 2.41 -1.03
CA ARG A 219 25.81 2.37 -2.47
C ARG A 219 26.85 3.21 -3.20
N LYS A 220 27.65 2.57 -4.04
CA LYS A 220 28.53 3.24 -5.00
C LYS A 220 27.76 3.47 -6.31
N ILE A 221 27.54 4.73 -6.67
CA ILE A 221 26.78 5.12 -7.87
C ILE A 221 27.74 5.81 -8.86
N PRO A 222 27.92 5.29 -10.09
CA PRO A 222 28.75 5.93 -11.11
C PRO A 222 28.25 7.33 -11.47
N LEU A 223 29.17 8.24 -11.82
CA LEU A 223 28.79 9.60 -12.27
C LEU A 223 27.91 9.56 -13.53
N SER A 224 28.16 8.60 -14.43
CA SER A 224 27.34 8.41 -15.63
C SER A 224 25.88 8.02 -15.32
N GLU A 225 25.66 7.25 -14.25
CA GLU A 225 24.31 6.90 -13.77
C GLU A 225 23.63 8.14 -13.18
N ILE A 226 24.35 8.93 -12.39
CA ILE A 226 23.86 10.21 -11.85
C ILE A 226 23.49 11.16 -13.01
N GLU A 227 24.38 11.35 -13.98
CA GLU A 227 24.16 12.20 -15.16
C GLU A 227 22.89 11.81 -15.92
N LYS A 228 22.75 10.51 -16.20
CA LYS A 228 21.58 9.95 -16.87
C LYS A 228 20.29 10.18 -16.07
N SER A 229 20.28 9.84 -14.79
CA SER A 229 19.11 10.01 -13.91
C SER A 229 18.69 11.46 -13.75
N LEU A 230 19.67 12.36 -13.72
CA LEU A 230 19.50 13.80 -13.54
C LEU A 230 19.26 14.56 -14.85
N ASN A 231 19.43 13.89 -16.00
CA ASN A 231 19.45 14.47 -17.33
C ASN A 231 20.38 15.70 -17.42
N ILE A 232 21.64 15.50 -17.01
CA ILE A 232 22.72 16.49 -17.07
C ILE A 232 23.94 15.91 -17.78
N SER A 233 24.84 16.78 -18.23
CA SER A 233 26.13 16.41 -18.81
C SER A 233 27.26 17.15 -18.12
N GLY A 234 28.44 16.52 -18.08
CA GLY A 234 29.65 17.12 -17.55
C GLY A 234 29.54 17.35 -16.05
N PHE A 235 29.17 16.31 -15.30
CA PHE A 235 29.14 16.33 -13.84
C PHE A 235 30.48 16.82 -13.28
N LYS A 236 30.42 17.81 -12.39
CA LYS A 236 31.60 18.39 -11.73
C LYS A 236 31.59 18.08 -10.24
N ASP A 237 30.48 18.29 -9.55
CA ASP A 237 30.41 18.07 -8.10
C ASP A 237 28.99 17.85 -7.59
N MET A 238 28.87 17.26 -6.40
CA MET A 238 27.61 17.17 -5.66
C MET A 238 27.87 17.27 -4.16
N ALA A 239 27.14 18.15 -3.48
CA ALA A 239 27.28 18.38 -2.05
C ALA A 239 25.91 18.44 -1.34
N VAL A 240 25.90 18.05 -0.06
CA VAL A 240 24.71 18.25 0.79
C VAL A 240 24.56 19.75 1.08
N ARG A 241 23.37 20.28 0.79
CA ARG A 241 23.06 21.70 0.99
C ARG A 241 22.36 21.95 2.32
N SER A 242 21.41 21.09 2.69
CA SER A 242 20.60 21.26 3.89
C SER A 242 20.03 19.94 4.41
N TYR A 243 19.63 19.95 5.68
CA TYR A 243 19.00 18.82 6.35
C TYR A 243 17.58 19.19 6.80
N THR A 244 16.73 18.19 6.97
CA THR A 244 15.45 18.32 7.67
C THR A 244 15.70 18.53 9.16
N SER A 245 14.70 19.01 9.90
CA SER A 245 14.78 19.11 11.37
C SER A 245 15.04 17.77 12.08
N THR A 246 14.78 16.63 11.43
CA THR A 246 15.12 15.31 11.95
C THR A 246 16.48 14.79 11.47
N GLY A 247 17.19 15.51 10.60
CA GLY A 247 18.56 15.21 10.20
C GLY A 247 18.71 14.38 8.92
N ARG A 248 17.64 14.18 8.14
CA ARG A 248 17.76 13.59 6.79
C ARG A 248 18.23 14.66 5.81
N VAL A 249 18.96 14.29 4.76
CA VAL A 249 19.37 15.22 3.71
C VAL A 249 18.11 15.75 3.02
N LYS A 250 17.91 17.06 3.03
CA LYS A 250 16.74 17.73 2.44
C LYS A 250 17.02 18.15 1.00
N GLU A 251 18.18 18.76 0.77
CA GLU A 251 18.60 19.23 -0.54
C GLU A 251 20.07 18.93 -0.79
N VAL A 252 20.39 18.69 -2.06
CA VAL A 252 21.77 18.62 -2.57
C VAL A 252 21.97 19.69 -3.65
N THR A 253 23.17 20.25 -3.72
CA THR A 253 23.61 21.00 -4.91
C THR A 253 24.31 20.05 -5.87
N VAL A 254 24.04 20.20 -7.16
CA VAL A 254 24.71 19.47 -8.24
C VAL A 254 25.29 20.49 -9.20
N THR A 255 26.59 20.40 -9.45
CA THR A 255 27.31 21.27 -10.36
C THR A 255 27.71 20.48 -11.59
N SER A 256 27.40 21.01 -12.77
CA SER A 256 27.73 20.40 -14.05
C SER A 256 28.24 21.45 -15.05
N GLU A 257 28.39 21.09 -16.32
CA GLU A 257 28.69 22.03 -17.40
C GLU A 257 27.58 23.08 -17.60
N SER A 258 26.32 22.70 -17.37
CA SER A 258 25.17 23.61 -17.48
C SER A 258 25.01 24.58 -16.31
N GLY A 259 25.88 24.49 -15.29
CA GLY A 259 25.84 25.29 -14.07
C GLY A 259 25.50 24.50 -12.82
N GLU A 260 25.20 25.22 -11.74
CA GLU A 260 24.79 24.65 -10.46
C GLU A 260 23.26 24.63 -10.34
N ARG A 261 22.70 23.54 -9.81
CA ARG A 261 21.29 23.44 -9.46
C ARG A 261 21.10 22.79 -8.09
N THR A 262 20.09 23.25 -7.35
CA THR A 262 19.63 22.55 -6.14
C THR A 262 18.56 21.52 -6.51
N ILE A 263 18.65 20.33 -5.94
CA ILE A 263 17.66 19.25 -6.07
C ILE A 263 17.21 18.83 -4.68
N LYS A 264 15.91 18.61 -4.48
CA LYS A 264 15.41 17.97 -3.25
C LYS A 264 15.87 16.52 -3.23
N SER A 265 16.34 16.04 -2.09
CA SER A 265 16.87 14.67 -1.98
C SER A 265 15.83 13.59 -2.27
N ASN A 266 14.54 13.87 -2.04
CA ASN A 266 13.46 12.97 -2.44
C ASN A 266 13.34 12.83 -3.97
N ASP A 267 13.57 13.91 -4.72
CA ASP A 267 13.57 13.89 -6.19
C ASP A 267 14.81 13.15 -6.71
N LEU A 268 15.98 13.39 -6.10
CA LEU A 268 17.19 12.62 -6.38
C LEU A 268 16.95 11.12 -6.17
N ARG A 269 16.37 10.76 -5.03
CA ARG A 269 16.03 9.38 -4.67
C ARG A 269 15.08 8.74 -5.70
N LYS A 270 14.09 9.50 -6.17
CA LYS A 270 13.15 9.06 -7.20
C LYS A 270 13.84 8.82 -8.55
N GLN A 271 14.74 9.72 -8.94
CA GLN A 271 15.43 9.70 -10.23
C GLN A 271 16.51 8.62 -10.31
N LEU A 272 17.23 8.37 -9.21
CA LEU A 272 18.19 7.27 -9.10
C LEU A 272 17.49 5.91 -8.92
N GLY A 273 16.30 5.92 -8.33
CA GLY A 273 15.53 4.73 -8.01
C GLY A 273 15.70 4.30 -6.55
N TRP A 274 14.61 3.80 -5.98
CA TRP A 274 14.50 3.52 -4.54
C TRP A 274 15.50 2.48 -4.04
N GLN A 275 15.91 1.51 -4.87
CA GLN A 275 16.91 0.52 -4.50
C GLN A 275 18.35 1.07 -4.55
N ARG A 276 18.60 2.03 -5.45
CA ARG A 276 19.89 2.71 -5.60
C ARG A 276 20.13 3.73 -4.49
N LEU A 277 19.08 4.44 -4.08
CA LEU A 277 19.11 5.32 -2.93
C LEU A 277 17.98 4.91 -1.95
N PRO A 278 18.27 3.98 -1.02
CA PRO A 278 17.26 3.42 -0.12
C PRO A 278 16.49 4.48 0.68
N SER A 279 17.15 5.56 1.07
CA SER A 279 16.61 6.59 1.95
C SER A 279 17.32 7.93 1.72
N THR A 280 16.80 9.02 2.29
CA THR A 280 17.45 10.35 2.32
C THR A 280 18.32 10.59 3.55
N ASN A 281 18.47 9.58 4.43
CA ASN A 281 19.36 9.62 5.57
C ASN A 281 20.70 9.02 5.16
N PHE A 282 21.56 9.85 4.57
CA PHE A 282 22.87 9.44 4.07
C PHE A 282 23.93 10.54 4.20
N THR A 283 25.19 10.13 4.15
CA THR A 283 26.36 10.94 3.82
C THR A 283 26.86 10.58 2.43
N MET A 284 27.67 11.46 1.85
CA MET A 284 28.21 11.29 0.50
C MET A 284 29.71 11.56 0.47
N THR A 285 30.42 10.70 -0.26
CA THR A 285 31.84 10.87 -0.57
C THR A 285 32.04 10.76 -2.07
N LYS A 286 32.54 11.83 -2.70
CA LYS A 286 32.85 11.84 -4.12
C LYS A 286 34.19 11.14 -4.39
N LEU A 287 34.18 10.25 -5.39
CA LEU A 287 35.36 9.66 -6.01
C LEU A 287 35.56 10.22 -7.42
N ASN A 288 36.60 9.78 -8.12
CA ASN A 288 36.91 10.26 -9.47
C ASN A 288 35.80 9.95 -10.50
N ASP A 289 35.18 8.77 -10.40
CA ASP A 289 34.22 8.23 -11.38
C ASP A 289 32.84 7.91 -10.77
N SER A 290 32.65 8.18 -9.49
CA SER A 290 31.48 7.74 -8.73
C SER A 290 31.27 8.55 -7.46
N ILE A 291 30.11 8.37 -6.83
CA ILE A 291 29.82 8.83 -5.48
C ILE A 291 29.47 7.63 -4.63
N ILE A 292 30.08 7.53 -3.44
CA ILE A 292 29.68 6.60 -2.41
C ILE A 292 28.62 7.28 -1.53
N PHE A 293 27.46 6.66 -1.42
CA PHE A 293 26.41 7.01 -0.47
C PHE A 293 26.43 6.00 0.67
N GLU A 294 26.65 6.47 1.89
CA GLU A 294 26.53 5.68 3.11
C GLU A 294 25.30 6.15 3.87
N GLY A 295 24.35 5.28 4.14
CA GLY A 295 23.09 5.72 4.71
C GLY A 295 22.42 4.71 5.62
N LYS A 296 21.26 5.12 6.12
CA LYS A 296 20.47 4.38 7.09
C LYS A 296 19.01 4.36 6.71
N GLY A 297 18.33 3.28 7.03
CA GLY A 297 16.89 3.10 6.80
C GLY A 297 16.51 2.86 5.33
N TYR A 298 15.23 2.59 5.11
CA TYR A 298 14.62 2.37 3.80
C TYR A 298 13.20 2.93 3.77
N GLY A 299 12.93 3.81 2.81
CA GLY A 299 11.65 4.50 2.66
C GLY A 299 11.69 5.97 3.05
N HIS A 300 10.52 6.61 3.05
CA HIS A 300 10.36 8.05 3.28
C HIS A 300 10.51 8.45 4.77
N GLY A 301 10.48 7.50 5.70
CA GLY A 301 10.73 7.75 7.12
C GLY A 301 9.52 8.23 7.93
N ILE A 302 8.35 8.42 7.31
CA ILE A 302 7.19 9.06 7.96
C ILE A 302 6.24 8.01 8.53
N GLY A 303 5.62 8.32 9.67
CA GLY A 303 4.63 7.46 10.32
C GLY A 303 5.25 6.18 10.86
N LEU A 304 4.65 5.02 10.56
CA LEU A 304 5.07 3.75 11.14
C LEU A 304 6.37 3.21 10.51
N CYS A 305 7.34 2.85 11.35
CA CYS A 305 8.54 2.09 10.97
C CYS A 305 8.27 0.59 11.15
N GLN A 306 8.17 -0.16 10.05
CA GLN A 306 7.76 -1.57 10.08
C GLN A 306 8.69 -2.44 10.93
N TRP A 307 10.01 -2.26 10.80
CA TRP A 307 10.98 -3.02 11.60
C TRP A 307 10.95 -2.67 13.08
N SER A 308 10.67 -1.42 13.43
CA SER A 308 10.49 -1.02 14.83
C SER A 308 9.19 -1.59 15.40
N ALA A 309 8.11 -1.60 14.63
CA ALA A 309 6.86 -2.26 15.02
C ALA A 309 7.06 -3.77 15.27
N LEU A 310 7.84 -4.45 14.43
CA LEU A 310 8.23 -5.85 14.67
C LEU A 310 8.98 -6.02 15.98
N GLU A 311 9.95 -5.15 16.27
CA GLU A 311 10.72 -5.25 17.51
C GLU A 311 9.87 -4.95 18.75
N MET A 312 8.97 -3.97 18.68
CA MET A 312 8.00 -3.71 19.75
C MET A 312 7.14 -4.94 20.00
N ALA A 313 6.65 -5.61 18.94
CA ALA A 313 5.89 -6.85 19.06
C ALA A 313 6.72 -7.97 19.71
N LYS A 314 8.00 -8.14 19.33
CA LYS A 314 8.93 -9.09 19.97
C LYS A 314 9.16 -8.79 21.46
N LYS A 315 9.07 -7.52 21.86
CA LYS A 315 9.12 -7.07 23.26
C LYS A 315 7.77 -7.19 23.99
N GLY A 316 6.77 -7.85 23.38
CA GLY A 316 5.48 -8.14 23.99
C GLY A 316 4.43 -7.03 23.86
N LYS A 317 4.71 -5.97 23.07
CA LYS A 317 3.70 -4.94 22.79
C LYS A 317 2.61 -5.48 21.87
N ASN A 318 1.36 -5.22 22.22
CA ASN A 318 0.24 -5.55 21.35
C ASN A 318 0.07 -4.51 20.23
N TYR A 319 -0.72 -4.84 19.21
CA TYR A 319 -0.91 -3.98 18.04
C TYR A 319 -1.49 -2.60 18.39
N ARG A 320 -2.33 -2.49 19.42
CA ARG A 320 -2.91 -1.22 19.85
C ARG A 320 -1.83 -0.30 20.43
N GLU A 321 -0.98 -0.82 21.30
CA GLU A 321 0.17 -0.08 21.85
C GLU A 321 1.13 0.39 20.75
N ILE A 322 1.41 -0.46 19.76
CA ILE A 322 2.29 -0.13 18.64
C ILE A 322 1.69 0.98 17.76
N LEU A 323 0.41 0.88 17.41
CA LEU A 323 -0.28 1.89 16.60
C LEU A 323 -0.36 3.23 17.34
N SER A 324 -0.69 3.22 18.64
CA SER A 324 -0.73 4.45 19.46
C SER A 324 0.64 5.11 19.62
N PHE A 325 1.73 4.35 19.56
CA PHE A 325 3.09 4.89 19.58
C PHE A 325 3.41 5.67 18.29
N PHE A 326 3.12 5.09 17.12
CA PHE A 326 3.43 5.72 15.83
C PHE A 326 2.40 6.78 15.39
N TYR A 327 1.14 6.64 15.83
CA TYR A 327 0.04 7.53 15.46
C TYR A 327 -0.69 8.05 16.71
N PRO A 328 -0.05 8.89 17.53
CA PRO A 328 -0.63 9.36 18.78
C PRO A 328 -1.93 10.14 18.55
N GLY A 329 -2.91 9.92 19.44
CA GLY A 329 -4.21 10.59 19.37
C GLY A 329 -5.19 10.02 18.34
N THR A 330 -4.82 8.93 17.65
CA THR A 330 -5.75 8.18 16.80
C THR A 330 -6.55 7.16 17.57
N GLU A 331 -7.70 6.78 17.02
CA GLU A 331 -8.57 5.73 17.53
C GLU A 331 -8.68 4.59 16.53
N ILE A 332 -8.83 3.36 17.04
CA ILE A 332 -9.19 2.22 16.21
C ILE A 332 -10.71 2.17 16.13
N GLN A 333 -11.26 2.25 14.92
CA GLN A 333 -12.70 2.21 14.67
C GLN A 333 -13.01 1.17 13.58
N LEU A 334 -14.24 0.65 13.62
CA LEU A 334 -14.75 -0.20 12.54
C LEU A 334 -15.19 0.68 11.37
N TYR A 335 -14.70 0.38 10.18
CA TYR A 335 -15.09 1.10 8.98
C TYR A 335 -16.57 0.82 8.63
N GLU A 336 -17.38 1.88 8.49
CA GLU A 336 -18.85 1.83 8.40
C GLU A 336 -19.42 1.11 7.18
N GLY A 337 -18.58 0.69 6.21
CA GLY A 337 -18.97 -0.18 5.09
C GLY A 337 -19.23 -1.65 5.45
N ARG A 338 -19.27 -2.00 6.75
CA ARG A 338 -19.44 -3.37 7.27
C ARG A 338 -20.53 -3.55 8.33
N ARG A 339 -21.46 -2.60 8.43
CA ARG A 339 -22.64 -2.77 9.30
C ARG A 339 -23.66 -3.69 8.67
#